data_AF-A0AAW6NJX0-F1
#
_entry.id   AF-A0AAW6NJX0-F1
#
_cell.length_a   1.000
_cell.length_b   1.000
_cell.length_c   1.000
_cell.angle_alpha   90.00
_cell.angle_beta   90.00
_cell.angle_gamma   90.00
#
_symmetry.space_group_name_H-M   'P 1'
#
loop_
_entity.id
_entity.type
_entity.pdbx_description
1 polymer ?
#
loop_
_entity_poly.entity_id
_entity_poly.type
_entity_poly.pdbx_seq_one_letter_code
_entity_poly.pdbx_strand_id
1 'polypeptide(L)'
;YPFEVQSLPAASFNLIQQVGRLIRSHGCWGEVVIYDKRLLTKNYGQRLLNALPIFPIEQPEVPEVKKRPAKPSAGRTKSIRAKRRGPTGK
;
A
#
# COMPACT_ATOMS: atom_id res chain seq x y z
N TYR A 1 22.05 -4.69 -10.93
CA TYR A 1 20.98 -4.41 -9.95
C TYR A 1 20.12 -3.22 -10.41
N PRO A 2 19.12 -3.42 -11.29
CA PRO A 2 18.32 -2.31 -11.82
C PRO A 2 17.47 -1.60 -10.74
N PHE A 3 17.04 -2.33 -9.71
CA PHE A 3 16.29 -1.76 -8.59
C PHE A 3 17.07 -0.69 -7.81
N GLU A 4 18.33 -0.96 -7.46
CA GLU A 4 19.14 -0.03 -6.66
C GLU A 4 19.59 1.21 -7.45
N VAL A 5 19.76 1.06 -8.77
CA VAL A 5 20.31 2.12 -9.62
C VAL A 5 19.21 3.00 -10.24
N GLN A 6 17.99 2.47 -10.40
CA GLN A 6 16.91 3.19 -11.07
C GLN A 6 15.66 3.38 -10.19
N SER A 7 15.12 2.32 -9.60
CA SER A 7 13.89 2.41 -8.80
C SER A 7 14.11 3.14 -7.48
N LEU A 8 15.19 2.83 -6.77
CA LEU A 8 15.47 3.41 -5.46
C LEU A 8 15.74 4.92 -5.52
N PRO A 9 16.59 5.42 -6.45
CA PRO A 9 16.84 6.86 -6.53
C PRO A 9 15.60 7.63 -6.97
N ALA A 10 14.79 7.08 -7.89
CA ALA A 10 13.52 7.67 -8.28
C ALA A 10 12.53 7.77 -7.10
N ALA A 11 12.44 6.71 -6.29
CA ALA A 11 11.62 6.73 -5.07
C ALA A 11 12.12 7.76 -4.05
N SER A 12 13.44 7.83 -3.83
CA SER A 12 14.07 8.82 -2.95
C SER A 12 13.76 10.25 -3.38
N PHE A 13 13.97 10.55 -4.66
CA PHE A 13 13.70 11.87 -5.22
C PHE A 13 12.23 12.27 -5.03
N ASN A 14 11.29 11.37 -5.36
CA ASN A 14 9.87 11.64 -5.17
C ASN A 14 9.52 11.90 -3.69
N LEU A 15 10.13 11.15 -2.77
CA LEU A 15 9.89 11.32 -1.34
C LEU A 15 10.40 12.68 -0.84
N ILE A 16 11.61 13.09 -1.23
CA ILE A 16 12.17 14.41 -0.92
C ILE A 16 11.26 15.52 -1.45
N GLN A 17 10.82 15.42 -2.70
CA GLN A 17 9.95 16.43 -3.32
C GLN A 17 8.59 16.52 -2.63
N GLN A 18 8.04 15.40 -2.15
CA GLN A 18 6.79 15.38 -1.38
C GLN A 18 6.96 16.03 -0.01
N VAL A 19 8.04 15.69 0.70
CA VAL A 19 8.37 16.29 2.01
C VAL A 19 8.67 17.78 1.89
N GLY A 20 9.33 18.21 0.81
CA GLY A 20 9.58 19.63 0.50
C GLY A 20 8.31 20.45 0.28
N ARG A 21 7.14 19.82 0.09
CA ARG A 21 5.86 20.55 0.08
C ARG A 21 5.44 21.04 1.47
N LEU A 22 5.90 20.38 2.53
CA LEU A 22 5.58 20.73 3.91
C LEU A 22 6.39 21.95 4.37
N ILE A 23 7.70 21.97 4.13
CA ILE A 23 8.58 23.08 4.57
C ILE A 23 8.77 24.07 3.42
N ARG A 24 8.00 25.17 3.43
CA ARG A 24 8.13 26.26 2.43
C ARG A 24 8.49 27.62 3.03
N SER A 25 8.39 27.77 4.34
CA SER A 25 8.75 28.99 5.07
C SER A 25 9.01 28.68 6.54
N HIS A 26 9.59 29.62 7.29
CA HIS A 26 9.90 29.46 8.72
C HIS A 26 8.67 29.19 9.61
N GLY A 27 7.47 29.58 9.17
CA GLY A 27 6.23 29.32 9.91
C GLY A 27 5.53 28.02 9.55
N CYS A 28 6.08 27.23 8.62
CA CYS A 28 5.46 25.97 8.22
C CYS A 28 5.66 24.90 9.29
N TRP A 29 4.57 24.32 9.75
CA TRP A 29 4.53 23.18 10.66
C TRP A 29 3.55 22.14 10.14
N GLY A 30 3.76 20.89 10.56
CA GLY A 30 2.90 19.76 10.22
C GLY A 30 3.69 18.47 10.23
N GLU A 31 3.05 17.39 9.79
CA GLU A 31 3.58 16.04 9.88
C GLU A 31 3.50 15.34 8.52
N VAL A 32 4.47 14.48 8.22
CA VAL A 32 4.45 13.64 7.03
C VAL A 32 4.16 12.20 7.45
N VAL A 33 2.92 11.75 7.19
CA VAL A 33 2.50 10.38 7.52
C VAL A 33 2.72 9.46 6.33
N ILE A 34 3.62 8.49 6.46
CA ILE A 34 3.95 7.54 5.39
C ILE A 34 3.37 6.16 5.73
N TYR A 35 2.39 5.70 4.94
CA TYR A 35 1.78 4.37 5.09
C TYR A 35 2.58 3.27 4.37
N ASP A 36 3.90 3.26 4.53
CA ASP A 36 4.77 2.27 3.91
C ASP A 36 5.74 1.65 4.92
N LYS A 37 5.41 0.42 5.37
CA LYS A 37 6.24 -0.35 6.29
C LYS A 37 7.62 -0.71 5.71
N ARG A 38 7.82 -0.59 4.39
CA ARG A 38 9.10 -0.91 3.74
C ARG A 38 10.23 0.04 4.16
N LEU A 39 9.88 1.25 4.59
CA LEU A 39 10.86 2.21 5.10
C LEU A 39 11.57 1.73 6.36
N LEU A 40 10.89 0.94 7.20
CA LEU A 40 11.43 0.41 8.46
C LEU A 40 11.91 -1.05 8.32
N THR A 41 11.25 -1.84 7.48
CA THR A 41 11.48 -3.30 7.39
C THR A 41 12.58 -3.69 6.39
N LYS A 42 12.96 -2.82 5.45
CA LYS A 42 13.95 -3.13 4.40
C LYS A 42 15.21 -2.32 4.59
N ASN A 43 16.37 -2.92 4.28
CA ASN A 43 17.69 -2.29 4.40
C ASN A 43 17.82 -0.98 3.61
N TYR A 44 17.14 -0.87 2.46
CA TYR A 44 17.14 0.36 1.67
C TYR A 44 16.27 1.48 2.27
N GLY A 45 15.35 1.15 3.17
CA GLY A 45 14.46 2.10 3.82
C GLY A 45 15.22 3.12 4.67
N GLN A 46 16.23 2.66 5.40
CA GLN A 46 17.13 3.55 6.15
C GLN A 46 17.85 4.54 5.23
N ARG A 47 18.24 4.12 4.02
CA ARG A 47 18.88 5.01 3.03
C ARG A 47 17.91 6.08 2.53
N LEU A 48 16.63 5.73 2.34
CA LEU A 48 15.59 6.68 1.95
C LEU A 48 15.32 7.69 3.06
N LEU A 49 15.25 7.24 4.32
CA LEU A 49 15.05 8.13 5.48
C LEU A 49 16.24 9.07 5.68
N ASN A 50 17.47 8.58 5.50
CA ASN A 50 18.69 9.39 5.61
C ASN A 50 18.82 10.45 4.49
N ALA A 51 18.10 10.29 3.38
CA ALA A 51 18.08 11.26 2.29
C ALA A 51 17.09 12.42 2.54
N LEU A 52 16.20 12.27 3.54
CA LEU A 52 15.29 13.33 3.96
C LEU A 52 15.98 14.29 4.93
N PRO A 53 15.48 15.54 5.05
CA PRO A 53 15.83 16.41 6.16
C PRO A 53 15.65 15.69 7.51
N ILE A 54 16.39 16.14 8.54
CA ILE A 54 16.32 15.52 9.87
C ILE A 54 14.93 15.81 10.47
N PHE A 55 14.11 14.76 10.59
CA PHE A 55 12.80 14.79 11.25
C PHE A 55 12.77 13.83 12.44
N PRO A 56 12.00 14.16 13.50
CA PRO A 56 11.61 13.15 14.48
C PRO A 56 10.71 12.11 13.80
N ILE A 57 11.05 10.83 13.96
CA ILE A 57 10.26 9.72 13.41
C ILE A 57 9.44 9.10 14.54
N GLU A 58 8.12 9.25 14.47
CA GLU A 58 7.18 8.65 15.40
C GLU A 58 6.45 7.46 14.75
N GLN A 59 6.17 6.43 15.55
CA GLN A 59 5.45 5.23 15.11
C GLN A 59 4.15 5.11 15.94
N PRO A 60 3.08 5.82 15.55
CA PRO A 60 1.80 5.70 16.24
C PRO A 60 1.19 4.32 16.00
N GLU A 61 0.45 3.82 16.98
CA GLU A 61 -0.30 2.58 16.83
C GLU A 61 -1.44 2.78 15.82
N VAL A 62 -1.54 1.88 14.84
CA VAL A 62 -2.55 1.98 13.79
C VAL A 62 -3.89 1.55 14.40
N PRO A 63 -4.92 2.41 14.40
CA PRO A 63 -6.21 2.05 14.96
C PRO A 63 -6.85 0.90 14.16
N GLU A 64 -7.58 0.02 14.85
CA GLU A 64 -8.28 -1.09 14.21
C GLU A 64 -9.35 -0.57 13.23
N VAL A 65 -9.07 -0.70 11.93
CA VAL A 65 -10.00 -0.31 10.88
C VAL A 65 -11.12 -1.36 10.79
N LYS A 66 -12.34 -1.01 11.23
CA LYS A 66 -13.56 -1.78 10.88
C LYS A 66 -13.67 -1.85 9.36
N LYS A 67 -13.27 -2.98 8.77
CA LYS A 67 -13.44 -3.25 7.34
C LYS A 67 -14.92 -3.06 7.00
N ARG A 68 -15.23 -2.22 6.01
CA ARG A 68 -16.61 -2.11 5.51
C ARG A 68 -17.05 -3.52 5.09
N PRO A 69 -18.24 -3.98 5.51
CA PRO A 69 -18.72 -5.28 5.07
C PRO A 69 -18.77 -5.27 3.55
N ALA A 70 -18.10 -6.24 2.94
CA ALA A 70 -18.18 -6.46 1.51
C ALA A 70 -19.67 -6.63 1.16
N LYS A 71 -20.17 -5.80 0.23
CA LYS A 71 -21.53 -5.96 -0.29
C LYS A 71 -21.69 -7.41 -0.76
N PRO A 72 -22.72 -8.16 -0.33
CA PRO A 72 -22.93 -9.50 -0.85
C PRO A 72 -23.16 -9.39 -2.35
N SER A 73 -22.21 -9.91 -3.14
CA SER A 73 -22.37 -10.06 -4.57
C SER A 73 -23.60 -10.94 -4.81
N ALA A 74 -24.61 -10.38 -5.47
CA ALA A 74 -25.85 -11.05 -5.82
C ALA A 74 -25.58 -12.45 -6.40
N GLY A 75 -26.31 -13.43 -5.89
CA GLY A 75 -26.11 -14.85 -6.16
C GLY A 75 -26.16 -15.19 -7.65
N ARG A 76 -25.17 -15.95 -8.10
CA ARG A 76 -25.22 -16.67 -9.37
C ARG A 76 -26.10 -17.91 -9.17
N THR A 77 -27.39 -17.82 -9.52
CA THR A 77 -28.28 -18.98 -9.55
C THR A 77 -27.71 -20.03 -10.50
N LYS A 78 -27.29 -21.17 -9.96
CA LYS A 78 -26.89 -22.34 -10.75
C LYS A 78 -28.14 -22.91 -11.42
N SER A 79 -28.22 -22.85 -12.75
CA SER A 79 -29.22 -23.61 -13.48
C SER A 79 -28.92 -25.09 -13.33
N ILE A 80 -29.78 -25.81 -12.62
CA ILE A 80 -29.79 -27.27 -12.57
C ILE A 80 -30.31 -27.73 -13.92
N ARG A 81 -29.42 -27.93 -14.91
CA ARG A 81 -29.81 -28.59 -16.17
C ARG A 81 -29.91 -30.09 -15.89
N ALA A 82 -31.15 -30.56 -15.88
CA ALA A 82 -31.56 -31.93 -15.58
C ALA A 82 -30.70 -32.98 -16.28
N LYS A 83 -30.13 -33.86 -15.47
CA LYS A 83 -29.53 -35.13 -15.87
C LYS A 83 -30.64 -36.08 -16.30
N ARG A 84 -31.00 -36.08 -17.59
CA ARG A 84 -31.81 -37.16 -18.17
C ARG A 84 -30.94 -38.42 -18.28
N ARG A 85 -31.12 -39.32 -17.31
CA ARG A 85 -30.63 -40.71 -17.34
C ARG A 85 -31.78 -41.61 -17.83
N GLY A 86 -31.47 -42.39 -18.87
CA GLY A 86 -31.99 -43.74 -19.11
C GLY A 86 -33.09 -43.92 -20.17
N PRO A 87 -33.27 -45.13 -20.75
CA PRO A 87 -32.62 -46.40 -20.41
C PRO A 87 -31.92 -47.13 -21.59
N THR A 88 -31.18 -48.16 -21.20
CA THR A 88 -30.50 -49.22 -21.95
C THR A 88 -31.44 -50.16 -22.72
N GLY A 89 -30.97 -50.67 -23.87
CA GLY A 89 -31.13 -52.08 -24.26
C GLY A 89 -32.04 -52.41 -25.45
N LYS A 90 -31.45 -52.62 -26.63
CA LYS A 90 -31.28 -53.89 -27.39
C LYS A 90 -30.78 -53.58 -28.79
#